data_AF-A0A971WDX5-F1
#
_entry.id   AF-A0A971WDX5-F1
#
_cell.length_a   1.000
_cell.length_b   1.000
_cell.length_c   1.000
_cell.angle_alpha   90.00
_cell.angle_beta   90.00
_cell.angle_gamma   90.00
#
_symmetry.space_group_name_H-M   'P 1'
#
loop_
_entity.id
_entity.type
_entity.pdbx_description
1 polymer ?
#
loop_
_entity_poly.entity_id
_entity_poly.type
_entity_poly.pdbx_seq_one_letter_code
_entity_poly.pdbx_strand_id
1 'polypeptide(L)'
;MEKLKSTFMKIVDNRIFCMVWLFIGVGYITWFGALKVTYLGESFARFVKTASVIAMVHPHLYTLWVVFVIASLWLNISYMYRHNDYNGKVGKVSMYLGFVCIIITKIIPHEDDFNWRMVVHWTAALAFGVFCAASIILFLINKSKNNKRFLFTLLFFIAVLVVMLVLLILFKENGAIETLPIWATYLILYLVNFTNVYK
;
A
#
# COMPACT_ATOMS: atom_id res chain seq x y z
N MET A 1 27.89 6.76 22.59
CA MET A 1 27.65 5.34 22.29
C MET A 1 26.74 5.23 21.08
N GLU A 2 27.34 5.15 19.90
CA GLU A 2 26.62 4.88 18.66
C GLU A 2 26.15 3.41 18.73
N LYS A 3 24.88 3.19 19.10
CA LYS A 3 24.28 1.85 19.10
C LYS A 3 24.49 1.27 17.71
N LEU A 4 25.18 0.14 17.63
CA LEU A 4 25.40 -0.67 16.43
C LEU A 4 24.07 -0.72 15.63
N LYS A 5 23.90 0.14 14.62
CA LYS A 5 22.69 0.14 13.81
C LYS A 5 22.65 -1.22 13.15
N SER A 6 21.60 -1.99 13.40
CA SER A 6 21.44 -3.28 12.73
C SER A 6 21.54 -3.07 11.21
N THR A 7 22.10 -4.03 10.49
CA THR A 7 22.32 -3.94 9.03
C THR A 7 21.06 -3.51 8.28
N PHE A 8 19.88 -3.96 8.73
CA PHE A 8 18.58 -3.54 8.21
C PHE A 8 18.32 -2.03 8.35
N MET A 9 18.72 -1.42 9.45
CA MET A 9 18.53 0.02 9.66
C MET A 9 19.46 0.86 8.80
N LYS A 10 20.60 0.32 8.37
CA LYS A 10 21.47 0.96 7.38
C LYS A 10 20.85 0.93 5.98
N ILE A 11 20.18 -0.17 5.63
CA ILE A 11 19.45 -0.31 4.37
C ILE A 11 18.31 0.72 4.29
N VAL A 12 17.52 0.84 5.36
CA VAL A 12 16.42 1.82 5.46
C VAL A 12 16.92 3.27 5.42
N ASP A 13 18.17 3.53 5.79
CA ASP A 13 18.77 4.88 5.69
C ASP A 13 19.32 5.19 4.30
N ASN A 14 19.37 4.22 3.38
CA ASN A 14 19.87 4.43 2.03
C ASN A 14 18.77 4.96 1.10
N ARG A 15 18.86 6.26 0.79
CA ARG A 15 17.90 6.98 -0.08
C ARG A 15 17.70 6.31 -1.44
N ILE A 16 18.78 5.93 -2.11
CA ILE A 16 18.72 5.33 -3.46
C ILE A 16 18.04 3.97 -3.39
N PHE A 17 18.42 3.16 -2.40
CA PHE A 17 17.83 1.84 -2.21
C PHE A 17 16.32 1.92 -1.97
N CYS A 18 15.86 2.77 -1.05
CA CYS A 18 14.43 2.97 -0.78
C CYS A 18 13.67 3.46 -2.02
N MET A 19 14.29 4.37 -2.80
CA MET A 19 13.70 4.91 -4.03
C MET A 19 13.56 3.85 -5.13
N VAL A 20 14.59 3.03 -5.35
CA VAL A 20 14.55 1.92 -6.31
C VAL A 20 13.44 0.94 -5.94
N TRP A 21 13.33 0.57 -4.66
CA TRP A 21 12.26 -0.32 -4.21
C TRP A 21 10.87 0.32 -4.30
N LEU A 22 10.75 1.64 -4.17
CA LEU A 22 9.49 2.32 -4.43
C LEU A 22 9.08 2.16 -5.91
N PHE A 23 10.00 2.39 -6.85
CA PHE A 23 9.73 2.26 -8.28
C PHE A 23 9.46 0.82 -8.70
N ILE A 24 10.20 -0.16 -8.17
CA ILE A 24 9.91 -1.58 -8.38
C ILE A 24 8.50 -1.91 -7.87
N GLY A 25 8.14 -1.44 -6.66
CA GLY A 25 6.81 -1.62 -6.08
C GLY A 25 5.71 -1.04 -6.97
N VAL A 26 5.83 0.23 -7.35
CA VAL A 26 4.88 0.90 -8.27
C VAL A 26 4.75 0.12 -9.58
N GLY A 27 5.89 -0.19 -10.22
CA GLY A 27 5.92 -0.83 -11.54
C GLY A 27 5.29 -2.22 -11.51
N TYR A 28 5.67 -3.05 -10.54
CA TYR A 28 5.16 -4.42 -10.46
C TYR A 28 3.69 -4.46 -10.05
N ILE A 29 3.26 -3.65 -9.07
CA ILE A 29 1.85 -3.62 -8.63
C ILE A 29 0.95 -3.16 -9.77
N THR A 30 1.37 -2.11 -10.48
CA THR A 30 0.63 -1.58 -11.64
C THR A 30 0.56 -2.61 -12.76
N TRP A 31 1.69 -3.25 -13.07
CA TRP A 31 1.75 -4.29 -14.10
C TRP A 31 0.86 -5.50 -13.75
N PHE A 32 0.92 -5.97 -12.51
CA PHE A 32 0.10 -7.09 -12.04
C PHE A 32 -1.39 -6.76 -12.09
N GLY A 33 -1.81 -5.57 -11.63
CA GLY A 33 -3.21 -5.11 -11.74
C GLY A 33 -3.66 -4.87 -13.19
N ALA A 34 -2.71 -4.66 -14.11
CA ALA A 34 -2.96 -4.49 -15.53
C ALA A 34 -2.97 -5.81 -16.33
N LEU A 35 -2.84 -6.98 -15.67
CA LEU A 35 -2.91 -8.26 -16.37
C LEU A 35 -4.32 -8.46 -16.95
N LYS A 36 -4.35 -8.90 -18.21
CA LYS A 36 -5.57 -9.48 -18.79
C LYS A 36 -5.67 -10.90 -18.26
N VAL A 37 -6.83 -11.27 -17.74
CA VAL A 37 -7.04 -12.58 -17.13
C VAL A 37 -8.32 -13.23 -17.66
N THR A 38 -8.24 -14.52 -17.92
CA THR A 38 -9.43 -15.36 -18.15
C THR A 38 -9.81 -15.99 -16.82
N TYR A 39 -11.00 -15.67 -16.32
CA TYR A 39 -11.51 -16.14 -15.03
C TYR A 39 -12.95 -16.63 -15.22
N LEU A 40 -13.27 -17.82 -14.72
CA LEU A 40 -14.58 -18.47 -14.90
C LEU A 40 -15.09 -18.52 -16.35
N GLY A 41 -14.17 -18.69 -17.32
CA GLY A 41 -14.50 -18.78 -18.75
C GLY A 41 -14.66 -17.44 -19.46
N GLU A 42 -14.59 -16.31 -18.75
CA GLU A 42 -14.66 -14.97 -19.34
C GLU A 42 -13.29 -14.27 -19.33
N SER A 43 -12.97 -13.55 -20.41
CA SER A 43 -11.72 -12.78 -20.53
C SER A 43 -11.95 -11.34 -20.12
N PHE A 44 -11.26 -10.90 -19.08
CA PHE A 44 -11.34 -9.54 -18.56
C PHE A 44 -10.21 -8.65 -19.07
N ALA A 45 -10.56 -7.40 -19.37
CA ALA A 45 -9.59 -6.37 -19.74
C ALA A 45 -8.73 -5.94 -18.53
N ARG A 46 -7.70 -5.15 -18.81
CA ARG A 46 -6.77 -4.63 -17.80
C ARG A 46 -7.51 -3.82 -16.74
N PHE A 47 -7.11 -3.96 -15.47
CA PHE A 47 -7.70 -3.25 -14.33
C PHE A 47 -9.20 -3.47 -14.08
N VAL A 48 -9.83 -4.45 -14.73
CA VAL A 48 -11.20 -4.83 -14.42
C VAL A 48 -11.21 -5.68 -13.16
N LYS A 49 -10.38 -6.73 -13.12
CA LYS A 49 -10.29 -7.66 -11.99
C LYS A 49 -9.31 -7.17 -10.93
N THR A 50 -9.65 -7.45 -9.68
CA THR A 50 -8.86 -7.10 -8.50
C THR A 50 -7.59 -7.93 -8.43
N ALA A 51 -6.62 -7.48 -7.64
CA ALA A 51 -5.38 -8.23 -7.44
C ALA A 51 -5.66 -9.64 -6.87
N SER A 52 -6.70 -9.79 -6.04
CA SER A 52 -7.10 -11.06 -5.45
C SER A 52 -7.73 -12.02 -6.47
N VAL A 53 -8.53 -11.54 -7.42
CA VAL A 53 -9.06 -12.38 -8.51
C VAL A 53 -7.96 -12.77 -9.49
N ILE A 54 -7.06 -11.84 -9.84
CA ILE A 54 -5.88 -12.15 -10.68
C ILE A 54 -5.00 -13.22 -9.99
N ALA A 55 -4.94 -13.22 -8.65
CA ALA A 55 -4.20 -14.22 -7.87
C ALA A 55 -4.73 -15.64 -8.02
N MET A 56 -6.01 -15.82 -8.35
CA MET A 56 -6.61 -17.14 -8.59
C MET A 56 -6.06 -17.77 -9.87
N VAL A 57 -5.71 -16.95 -10.86
CA VAL A 57 -5.11 -17.40 -12.12
C VAL A 57 -3.58 -17.44 -12.04
N HIS A 58 -2.98 -16.48 -11.31
CA HIS A 58 -1.53 -16.31 -11.23
C HIS A 58 -1.01 -16.26 -9.78
N PRO A 59 -1.09 -17.37 -9.01
CA PRO A 59 -0.82 -17.37 -7.57
C PRO A 59 0.64 -17.10 -7.19
N HIS A 60 1.59 -17.46 -8.06
CA HIS A 60 3.02 -17.18 -7.86
C HIS A 60 3.33 -15.69 -8.08
N LEU A 61 2.75 -15.08 -9.12
CA LEU A 61 2.89 -13.65 -9.38
C LEU A 61 2.27 -12.80 -8.26
N TYR A 62 1.16 -13.26 -7.67
CA TYR A 62 0.58 -12.63 -6.49
C TYR A 62 1.48 -12.75 -5.25
N THR A 63 2.23 -13.85 -5.11
CA THR A 63 3.19 -13.99 -4.00
C THR A 63 4.28 -12.92 -4.09
N LEU A 64 4.83 -12.71 -5.28
CA LEU A 64 5.77 -11.62 -5.54
C LEU A 64 5.12 -10.25 -5.34
N TRP A 65 3.84 -10.09 -5.70
CA TRP A 65 3.08 -8.86 -5.47
C TRP A 65 3.05 -8.50 -3.98
N VAL A 66 2.68 -9.45 -3.12
CA VAL A 66 2.65 -9.26 -1.66
C VAL A 66 4.03 -8.90 -1.11
N VAL A 67 5.08 -9.60 -1.55
CA VAL A 67 6.47 -9.33 -1.14
C VAL A 67 6.89 -7.91 -1.53
N PHE A 68 6.62 -7.49 -2.76
CA PHE A 68 7.00 -6.16 -3.24
C PHE A 68 6.20 -5.04 -2.59
N VAL A 69 4.90 -5.24 -2.34
CA VAL A 69 4.07 -4.32 -1.55
C VAL A 69 4.67 -4.11 -0.16
N ILE A 70 4.92 -5.19 0.57
CA ILE A 70 5.45 -5.12 1.94
C ILE A 70 6.84 -4.47 1.93
N ALA A 71 7.75 -4.93 1.07
CA ALA A 71 9.12 -4.42 1.04
C ALA A 71 9.16 -2.92 0.70
N SER A 72 8.46 -2.50 -0.36
CA SER A 72 8.43 -1.10 -0.78
C SER A 72 7.79 -0.18 0.24
N LEU A 73 6.66 -0.58 0.84
CA LEU A 73 5.99 0.21 1.88
C LEU A 73 6.82 0.27 3.16
N TRP A 74 7.36 -0.87 3.63
CA TRP A 74 8.18 -0.92 4.83
C TRP A 74 9.42 -0.02 4.70
N LEU A 75 10.15 -0.14 3.60
CA LEU A 75 11.34 0.68 3.34
C LEU A 75 10.99 2.17 3.31
N ASN A 76 9.95 2.55 2.58
CA ASN A 76 9.64 3.96 2.33
C ASN A 76 8.93 4.64 3.49
N ILE A 77 8.03 3.96 4.21
CA ILE A 77 7.41 4.49 5.43
C ILE A 77 8.47 4.60 6.54
N SER A 78 9.34 3.59 6.68
CA SER A 78 10.42 3.65 7.67
C SER A 78 11.43 4.74 7.35
N TYR A 79 11.82 4.91 6.08
CA TYR A 79 12.66 6.01 5.64
C TYR A 79 11.99 7.36 5.97
N MET A 80 10.71 7.52 5.60
CA MET A 80 9.92 8.72 5.86
C MET A 80 9.91 9.10 7.34
N TYR A 81 9.59 8.13 8.19
CA TYR A 81 9.49 8.35 9.64
C TYR A 81 10.83 8.81 10.21
N ARG A 82 11.93 8.18 9.79
CA ARG A 82 13.26 8.46 10.35
C ARG A 82 13.85 9.78 9.88
N HIS A 83 13.70 10.11 8.60
CA HIS A 83 14.26 11.34 8.01
C HIS A 83 13.40 12.58 8.26
N ASN A 84 12.26 12.40 8.92
CA ASN A 84 11.39 13.47 9.36
C ASN A 84 11.18 13.41 10.88
N ASP A 85 12.05 12.78 11.66
CA ASP A 85 11.98 12.74 13.14
C ASP A 85 10.61 12.33 13.72
N TYR A 86 9.89 11.45 13.03
CA TYR A 86 8.59 10.95 13.48
C TYR A 86 8.75 9.61 14.19
N ASN A 87 8.49 9.62 15.50
CA ASN A 87 8.64 8.46 16.38
C ASN A 87 7.32 7.84 16.85
N GLY A 88 6.20 8.16 16.19
CA GLY A 88 4.87 7.68 16.57
C GLY A 88 4.76 6.15 16.58
N LYS A 89 4.52 5.56 17.75
CA LYS A 89 4.37 4.10 17.91
C LYS A 89 3.12 3.58 17.19
N VAL A 90 2.01 4.31 17.28
CA VAL A 90 0.73 3.94 16.65
C VAL A 90 0.90 3.75 15.14
N GLY A 91 1.55 4.69 14.45
CA GLY A 91 1.79 4.58 13.02
C GLY A 91 2.64 3.35 12.62
N LYS A 92 3.66 3.01 13.42
CA LYS A 92 4.46 1.78 13.20
C LYS A 92 3.63 0.52 13.40
N VAL A 93 2.83 0.47 14.47
CA VAL A 93 1.93 -0.66 14.74
C VAL A 93 0.91 -0.83 13.62
N SER A 94 0.28 0.27 13.18
CA SER A 94 -0.65 0.25 12.03
C SER A 94 0.03 -0.31 10.79
N MET A 95 1.24 0.16 10.43
CA MET A 95 1.98 -0.37 9.28
C MET A 95 2.15 -1.91 9.35
N TYR A 96 2.61 -2.44 10.49
CA TYR A 96 2.82 -3.89 10.63
C TYR A 96 1.51 -4.68 10.67
N LEU A 97 0.44 -4.15 11.26
CA LEU A 97 -0.90 -4.77 11.18
C LEU A 97 -1.37 -4.86 9.73
N GLY A 98 -1.15 -3.81 8.93
CA GLY A 98 -1.43 -3.85 7.50
C GLY A 98 -0.68 -5.00 6.79
N PHE A 99 0.60 -5.21 7.11
CA PHE A 99 1.37 -6.32 6.53
C PHE A 99 0.86 -7.69 6.94
N VAL A 100 0.40 -7.86 8.19
CA VAL A 100 -0.26 -9.09 8.62
C VAL A 100 -1.54 -9.31 7.81
N CYS A 101 -2.36 -8.27 7.62
CA CYS A 101 -3.59 -8.35 6.84
C CYS A 101 -3.35 -8.79 5.38
N ILE A 102 -2.35 -8.24 4.68
CA ILE A 102 -2.07 -8.67 3.30
C ILE A 102 -1.42 -10.06 3.21
N ILE A 103 -0.77 -10.54 4.28
CA ILE A 103 -0.34 -11.95 4.34
C ILE A 103 -1.56 -12.86 4.49
N ILE A 104 -2.57 -12.46 5.28
CA ILE A 104 -3.82 -13.21 5.43
C ILE A 104 -4.54 -13.38 4.09
N THR A 105 -4.58 -12.36 3.22
CA THR A 105 -5.22 -12.48 1.88
C THR A 105 -4.51 -13.47 0.96
N LYS A 106 -3.24 -13.80 1.24
CA LYS A 106 -2.51 -14.85 0.54
C LYS A 106 -2.78 -16.24 1.11
N ILE A 107 -2.91 -16.36 2.43
CA ILE A 107 -3.19 -17.64 3.12
C ILE A 107 -4.64 -18.07 2.88
N ILE A 108 -5.56 -17.11 2.91
CA ILE A 108 -6.99 -17.30 2.65
C ILE A 108 -7.27 -16.58 1.31
N PRO A 109 -7.22 -17.29 0.17
CA PRO A 109 -7.40 -16.69 -1.16
C PRO A 109 -8.85 -16.22 -1.39
N HIS A 110 -9.06 -15.51 -2.51
CA HIS A 110 -10.38 -15.04 -2.93
C HIS A 110 -11.31 -16.23 -3.20
N GLU A 111 -12.59 -16.05 -2.89
CA GLU A 111 -13.67 -17.00 -3.14
C GLU A 111 -14.83 -16.21 -3.74
N ASP A 112 -15.50 -16.75 -4.76
CA ASP A 112 -16.65 -16.10 -5.39
C ASP A 112 -17.95 -16.33 -4.62
N ASP A 113 -18.07 -17.50 -3.97
CA ASP A 113 -19.25 -17.87 -3.20
C ASP A 113 -19.21 -17.27 -1.80
N PHE A 114 -20.36 -16.79 -1.33
CA PHE A 114 -20.49 -16.23 0.00
C PHE A 114 -20.21 -17.29 1.08
N ASN A 115 -19.04 -17.19 1.70
CA ASN A 115 -18.60 -18.08 2.77
C ASN A 115 -17.65 -17.34 3.74
N TRP A 116 -17.27 -18.00 4.83
CA TRP A 116 -16.41 -17.38 5.85
C TRP A 116 -15.02 -16.98 5.31
N ARG A 117 -14.47 -17.71 4.34
CA ARG A 117 -13.16 -17.41 3.72
C ARG A 117 -13.26 -16.12 2.92
N MET A 118 -14.33 -15.94 2.13
CA MET A 118 -14.62 -14.72 1.39
C MET A 118 -14.68 -13.50 2.33
N VAL A 119 -15.45 -13.61 3.43
CA VAL A 119 -15.58 -12.54 4.43
C VAL A 119 -14.23 -12.20 5.06
N VAL A 120 -13.43 -13.22 5.42
CA VAL A 120 -12.11 -13.00 6.00
C VAL A 120 -11.15 -12.36 5.00
N HIS A 121 -11.14 -12.83 3.74
CA HIS A 121 -10.29 -12.27 2.69
C HIS A 121 -10.60 -10.80 2.46
N TRP A 122 -11.86 -10.45 2.21
CA TRP A 122 -12.28 -9.07 1.93
C TRP A 122 -12.01 -8.16 3.12
N THR A 123 -12.30 -8.64 4.33
CA THR A 123 -12.00 -7.89 5.56
C THR A 123 -10.51 -7.65 5.72
N ALA A 124 -9.67 -8.65 5.45
CA ALA A 124 -8.21 -8.52 5.51
C ALA A 124 -7.67 -7.57 4.43
N ALA A 125 -8.19 -7.65 3.19
CA ALA A 125 -7.80 -6.76 2.10
C ALA A 125 -8.14 -5.29 2.42
N LEU A 126 -9.34 -5.03 2.93
CA LEU A 126 -9.75 -3.69 3.36
C LEU A 126 -8.92 -3.22 4.55
N ALA A 127 -8.73 -4.07 5.56
CA ALA A 127 -7.93 -3.74 6.74
C ALA A 127 -6.47 -3.42 6.38
N PHE A 128 -5.87 -4.13 5.42
CA PHE A 128 -4.55 -3.79 4.88
C PHE A 128 -4.53 -2.33 4.38
N GLY A 129 -5.48 -1.95 3.53
CA GLY A 129 -5.60 -0.58 3.02
C GLY A 129 -5.74 0.44 4.14
N VAL A 130 -6.64 0.20 5.10
CA VAL A 130 -6.88 1.10 6.25
C VAL A 130 -5.63 1.26 7.11
N PHE A 131 -4.99 0.16 7.50
CA PHE A 131 -3.85 0.20 8.40
C PHE A 131 -2.61 0.82 7.75
N CYS A 132 -2.35 0.53 6.47
CA CYS A 132 -1.27 1.18 5.73
C CYS A 132 -1.56 2.68 5.53
N ALA A 133 -2.78 3.07 5.16
CA ALA A 133 -3.16 4.48 5.05
C ALA A 133 -3.03 5.20 6.39
N ALA A 134 -3.47 4.59 7.50
CA ALA A 134 -3.36 5.15 8.84
C ALA A 134 -1.91 5.47 9.22
N SER A 135 -0.95 4.60 8.86
CA SER A 135 0.48 4.87 9.12
C SER A 135 0.97 6.17 8.45
N ILE A 136 0.49 6.47 7.25
CA ILE A 136 0.87 7.69 6.51
C ILE A 136 0.07 8.89 7.03
N ILE A 137 -1.24 8.73 7.24
CA ILE A 137 -2.13 9.79 7.76
C ILE A 137 -1.64 10.30 9.12
N LEU A 138 -1.29 9.40 10.05
CA LEU A 138 -0.80 9.80 11.38
C LEU A 138 0.51 10.60 11.29
N PHE A 139 1.38 10.26 10.33
CA PHE A 139 2.58 11.04 10.05
C PHE A 139 2.22 12.42 9.48
N LEU A 140 1.35 12.49 8.48
CA LEU A 140 0.93 13.73 7.83
C LEU A 140 0.22 14.67 8.81
N ILE A 141 -0.67 14.16 9.68
CA ILE A 141 -1.32 14.92 10.77
C ILE A 141 -0.28 15.51 11.72
N ASN A 142 0.74 14.73 12.08
CA ASN A 142 1.76 15.23 12.99
C ASN A 142 2.58 16.35 12.35
N LYS A 143 2.91 16.25 11.06
CA LYS A 143 3.73 17.23 10.35
C LYS A 143 2.95 18.44 9.84
N SER A 144 1.65 18.31 9.60
CA SER A 144 0.79 19.42 9.19
C SER A 144 0.69 20.53 10.24
N LYS A 145 0.92 20.21 11.52
CA LYS A 145 0.99 21.19 12.62
C LYS A 145 2.04 22.28 12.38
N ASN A 146 3.13 21.94 11.70
CA ASN A 146 4.27 22.83 11.48
C ASN A 146 4.42 23.28 10.03
N ASN A 147 3.82 22.57 9.06
CA ASN A 147 3.96 22.90 7.65
C ASN A 147 2.66 22.58 6.86
N LYS A 148 2.04 23.63 6.30
CA LYS A 148 0.78 23.56 5.55
C LYS A 148 0.84 22.67 4.30
N ARG A 149 2.02 22.43 3.72
CA ARG A 149 2.15 21.52 2.58
C ARG A 149 1.78 20.08 2.97
N PHE A 150 2.13 19.65 4.18
CA PHE A 150 1.67 18.35 4.70
C PHE A 150 0.16 18.31 4.94
N LEU A 151 -0.47 19.44 5.28
CA LEU A 151 -1.93 19.52 5.40
C LEU A 151 -2.61 19.30 4.03
N PHE A 152 -2.12 19.95 2.97
CA PHE A 152 -2.67 19.74 1.63
C PHE A 152 -2.53 18.28 1.18
N THR A 153 -1.38 17.66 1.44
CA THR A 153 -1.16 16.24 1.14
C THR A 153 -2.06 15.33 1.96
N LEU A 154 -2.30 15.65 3.23
CA LEU A 154 -3.26 14.93 4.08
C LEU A 154 -4.67 14.99 3.50
N LEU A 155 -5.15 16.19 3.16
CA LEU A 155 -6.48 16.40 2.60
C LEU A 155 -6.63 15.69 1.25
N PHE A 156 -5.63 15.79 0.39
CA PHE A 156 -5.57 15.04 -0.86
C PHE A 156 -5.68 13.54 -0.61
N PHE A 157 -4.90 13.00 0.32
CA PHE A 157 -4.89 11.55 0.57
C PHE A 157 -6.23 11.07 1.14
N ILE A 158 -6.83 11.81 2.07
CA ILE A 158 -8.17 11.52 2.59
C ILE A 158 -9.20 11.58 1.44
N ALA A 159 -9.13 12.57 0.57
CA ALA A 159 -10.03 12.68 -0.58
C ALA A 159 -9.92 11.46 -1.51
N VAL A 160 -8.69 11.00 -1.80
CA VAL A 160 -8.48 9.78 -2.60
C VAL A 160 -9.12 8.56 -1.94
N LEU A 161 -8.96 8.38 -0.62
CA LEU A 161 -9.57 7.25 0.11
C LEU A 161 -11.10 7.32 0.09
N VAL A 162 -11.68 8.50 0.29
CA VAL A 162 -13.14 8.71 0.22
C VAL A 162 -13.66 8.42 -1.19
N VAL A 163 -13.01 8.96 -2.22
CA VAL A 163 -13.36 8.70 -3.62
C VAL A 163 -13.30 7.21 -3.92
N MET A 164 -12.24 6.52 -3.48
CA MET A 164 -12.12 5.08 -3.66
C MET A 164 -13.27 4.32 -2.99
N LEU A 165 -13.67 4.68 -1.75
CA LEU A 165 -14.78 4.02 -1.06
C LEU A 165 -16.12 4.24 -1.79
N VAL A 166 -16.38 5.47 -2.24
CA VAL A 166 -17.59 5.79 -3.02
C VAL A 166 -17.61 4.99 -4.32
N LEU A 167 -16.49 4.94 -5.04
CA LEU A 167 -16.39 4.18 -6.28
C LEU A 167 -16.56 2.68 -6.04
N LEU A 168 -16.03 2.13 -4.95
CA LEU A 168 -16.20 0.72 -4.59
C LEU A 168 -17.67 0.38 -4.29
N ILE A 169 -18.41 1.29 -3.66
CA ILE A 169 -19.85 1.12 -3.42
C ILE A 169 -20.64 1.15 -4.73
N LEU A 170 -20.30 2.05 -5.65
CA LEU A 170 -21.02 2.24 -6.92
C LEU A 170 -20.72 1.14 -7.95
N PHE A 171 -19.45 0.77 -8.09
CA PHE A 171 -18.98 -0.12 -9.15
C PHE A 171 -18.61 -1.52 -8.66
N LYS A 172 -18.70 -1.78 -7.35
CA LYS A 172 -18.33 -3.05 -6.71
C LYS A 172 -16.87 -3.42 -7.02
N GLU A 173 -16.64 -4.61 -7.56
CA GLU A 173 -15.31 -5.14 -7.88
C GLU A 173 -14.69 -4.39 -9.06
N ASN A 174 -13.55 -3.73 -8.81
CA ASN A 174 -12.80 -3.07 -9.86
C ASN A 174 -11.33 -2.91 -9.49
N GLY A 175 -10.45 -3.51 -10.30
CA GLY A 175 -9.00 -3.48 -10.06
C GLY A 175 -8.38 -2.08 -10.07
N ALA A 176 -8.86 -1.16 -10.92
CA ALA A 176 -8.37 0.22 -10.95
C ALA A 176 -8.71 0.95 -9.65
N ILE A 177 -9.96 0.79 -9.17
CA ILE A 177 -10.45 1.44 -7.95
C ILE A 177 -9.63 0.96 -6.75
N GLU A 178 -9.40 -0.33 -6.61
CA GLU A 178 -8.60 -0.89 -5.50
C GLU A 178 -7.11 -0.52 -5.55
N THR A 179 -6.56 -0.25 -6.75
CA THR A 179 -5.15 0.12 -6.89
C THR A 179 -4.90 1.61 -6.63
N LEU A 180 -5.91 2.46 -6.84
CA LEU A 180 -5.84 3.91 -6.63
C LEU A 180 -5.21 4.36 -5.30
N PRO A 181 -5.61 3.82 -4.12
CA PRO A 181 -5.00 4.21 -2.84
C PRO A 181 -3.51 3.82 -2.74
N ILE A 182 -3.09 2.73 -3.39
CA ILE A 182 -1.68 2.31 -3.41
C ILE A 182 -0.86 3.27 -4.28
N TRP A 183 -1.36 3.66 -5.45
CA TRP A 183 -0.71 4.68 -6.29
C TRP A 183 -0.56 6.02 -5.58
N ALA A 184 -1.62 6.50 -4.92
CA ALA A 184 -1.56 7.73 -4.14
C ALA A 184 -0.56 7.61 -2.99
N THR A 185 -0.54 6.48 -2.29
CA THR A 185 0.44 6.18 -1.25
C THR A 185 1.87 6.30 -1.77
N TYR A 186 2.18 5.67 -2.90
CA TYR A 186 3.53 5.73 -3.47
C TYR A 186 3.91 7.11 -3.97
N LEU A 187 2.97 7.85 -4.57
CA LEU A 187 3.20 9.24 -4.93
C LEU A 187 3.56 10.07 -3.70
N ILE A 188 2.80 9.95 -2.61
CA ILE A 188 3.06 10.67 -1.35
C ILE A 188 4.43 10.29 -0.80
N LEU A 189 4.74 9.00 -0.73
CA LEU A 189 6.05 8.54 -0.25
C LEU A 189 7.19 9.07 -1.11
N TYR A 190 7.02 9.10 -2.44
CA TYR A 190 8.01 9.69 -3.33
C TYR A 190 8.23 11.19 -3.05
N LEU A 191 7.12 11.95 -2.99
CA LEU A 191 7.18 13.40 -2.74
C LEU A 191 7.83 13.70 -1.38
N VAL A 192 7.45 12.98 -0.33
CA VAL A 192 7.98 13.21 1.02
C VAL A 192 9.45 12.79 1.14
N ASN A 193 9.83 11.65 0.59
CA ASN A 193 11.17 11.09 0.81
C ASN A 193 12.23 11.61 -0.14
N PHE A 194 11.86 11.90 -1.39
CA PHE A 194 12.82 12.04 -2.48
C PHE A 194 12.77 13.39 -3.19
N THR A 195 11.86 14.29 -2.81
CA THR A 195 11.75 15.64 -3.38
C THR A 195 11.95 16.73 -2.33
N ASN A 196 12.04 17.98 -2.78
CA ASN A 196 12.13 19.14 -1.90
C ASN A 196 10.76 19.78 -1.61
N VAL A 197 9.65 19.13 -1.98
CA VAL A 197 8.29 19.69 -1.87
C VAL A 197 7.95 20.12 -0.44
N TYR A 198 8.48 19.44 0.59
CA TYR A 198 8.15 19.72 2.00
C TYR A 198 9.25 20.42 2.80
N LYS A 199 10.35 20.82 2.14
CA LYS A 199 11.40 21.64 2.74
C LYS A 199 10.99 23.11 2.80
#